data_AF-A0A7U4QM04-F1
#
_entry.id   AF-A0A7U4QM04-F1
#
_cell.length_a   1.000
_cell.length_b   1.000
_cell.length_c   1.000
_cell.angle_alpha   90.00
_cell.angle_beta   90.00
_cell.angle_gamma   90.00
#
_symmetry.space_group_name_H-M   'P 1'
#
loop_
_entity.id
_entity.type
_entity.pdbx_description
1 polymer ?
#
loop_
_entity_poly.entity_id
_entity_poly.type
_entity_poly.pdbx_seq_one_letter_code
_entity_poly.pdbx_strand_id
1 'polypeptide(L)' 'MANYSTKEFLRKIGVSESTLRRWLSENRIPQLNNVKRDWKGWRIWQDEHVEAVLEYKNRKWLSFKKKGEK' A
#
# COMPACT_ATOMS: atom_id res chain seq x y z
N MET A 1 16.42 -4.98 6.71
CA MET A 1 15.10 -4.76 6.10
C MET A 1 14.16 -5.83 6.62
N ALA A 2 13.03 -5.43 7.22
CA ALA A 2 12.03 -6.40 7.68
C ALA A 2 11.12 -6.79 6.51
N ASN A 3 10.89 -8.10 6.38
CA ASN A 3 10.03 -8.68 5.37
C ASN A 3 8.68 -8.98 6.01
N TYR A 4 7.60 -8.44 5.43
CA TYR A 4 6.25 -8.58 5.94
C TYR A 4 5.44 -9.50 5.03
N SER A 5 4.65 -10.36 5.66
CA SER A 5 3.59 -11.08 4.95
C SER A 5 2.50 -10.10 4.51
N THR A 6 1.69 -10.49 3.51
CA THR A 6 0.56 -9.66 3.06
C THR A 6 -0.39 -9.29 4.20
N LYS A 7 -0.66 -10.22 5.13
CA LYS A 7 -1.48 -9.94 6.33
C LYS A 7 -0.87 -8.88 7.25
N GLU A 8 0.43 -8.98 7.54
CA GLU A 8 1.13 -8.00 8.38
C GLU A 8 1.18 -6.63 7.70
N PHE A 9 1.46 -6.62 6.40
CA PHE A 9 1.47 -5.42 5.59
C PHE A 9 0.13 -4.69 5.68
N LEU A 10 -0.99 -5.38 5.44
CA LEU A 10 -2.35 -4.85 5.56
C LEU A 10 -2.64 -4.30 6.96
N ARG A 11 -2.19 -5.00 8.00
CA ARG A 11 -2.36 -4.59 9.39
C ARG A 11 -1.58 -3.32 9.72
N LYS A 12 -0.35 -3.17 9.18
CA LYS A 12 0.45 -1.94 9.32
C LYS A 12 -0.18 -0.73 8.65
N ILE A 13 -0.65 -0.88 7.40
CA ILE A 13 -1.24 0.22 6.64
C ILE A 13 -2.70 0.48 7.01
N GLY A 14 -3.32 -0.42 7.78
CA GLY A 14 -4.71 -0.33 8.21
C GLY A 14 -5.68 -0.32 7.04
N VAL A 15 -5.48 -1.19 6.05
CA VAL A 15 -6.40 -1.32 4.90
C VAL A 15 -6.82 -2.77 4.72
N SER A 16 -7.98 -2.96 4.10
CA SER A 16 -8.47 -4.28 3.73
C SER A 16 -7.77 -4.82 2.49
N GLU A 17 -7.73 -6.15 2.40
CA GLU A 17 -7.15 -6.89 1.29
C GLU A 17 -7.77 -6.52 -0.07
N SER A 18 -9.09 -6.24 -0.06
CA SER A 18 -9.84 -5.73 -1.21
C SER A 18 -9.30 -4.40 -1.73
N THR A 19 -8.98 -3.47 -0.82
CA THR A 19 -8.43 -2.15 -1.16
C THR A 19 -7.04 -2.28 -1.75
N LEU A 20 -6.20 -3.13 -1.15
CA LEU A 20 -4.87 -3.43 -1.69
C LEU A 20 -4.97 -4.03 -3.10
N ARG A 21 -5.85 -5.02 -3.31
CA ARG A 21 -6.06 -5.64 -4.62
C ARG A 21 -6.50 -4.63 -5.67
N ARG A 22 -7.38 -3.71 -5.30
CA ARG A 22 -7.85 -2.64 -6.17
C ARG A 22 -6.73 -1.65 -6.53
N TRP A 23 -5.92 -1.24 -5.56
CA TRP A 23 -4.76 -0.37 -5.83
C TRP A 23 -3.72 -1.02 -6.73
N LEU A 24 -3.50 -2.32 -6.57
CA LEU A 24 -2.64 -3.11 -7.44
C LEU A 24 -3.21 -3.19 -8.86
N SER A 25 -4.49 -3.51 -9.00
CA SER A 25 -5.16 -3.60 -10.30
C SER A 25 -5.22 -2.26 -11.04
N GLU A 26 -5.44 -1.17 -10.32
CA GLU A 26 -5.52 0.18 -10.88
C GLU A 26 -4.14 0.88 -10.95
N ASN A 27 -3.04 0.18 -10.61
CA ASN A 27 -1.69 0.73 -10.57
C ASN A 27 -1.57 2.06 -9.79
N ARG A 28 -2.33 2.22 -8.70
CA ARG A 28 -2.40 3.50 -7.95
C ARG A 28 -1.10 3.85 -7.25
N ILE A 29 -0.35 2.82 -6.84
CA ILE A 29 0.91 2.94 -6.09
C ILE A 29 1.94 2.08 -6.83
N PRO A 30 2.74 2.68 -7.73
CA PRO A 30 3.66 1.93 -8.58
C PRO A 30 4.71 1.15 -7.77
N GLN A 31 5.05 1.63 -6.57
CA GLN A 31 5.96 0.95 -5.64
C GLN A 31 5.46 -0.44 -5.26
N LEU A 32 4.13 -0.64 -5.16
CA LEU A 32 3.53 -1.95 -4.86
C LEU A 32 3.57 -2.94 -6.04
N ASN A 33 4.08 -2.55 -7.20
CA ASN A 33 4.32 -3.50 -8.30
C ASN A 33 5.74 -4.06 -8.27
N ASN A 34 6.68 -3.40 -7.60
CA ASN A 34 8.07 -3.84 -7.50
C ASN A 34 8.32 -4.85 -6.37
N VAL A 35 7.26 -5.52 -5.92
CA VAL A 35 7.34 -6.45 -4.79
C VAL A 35 8.12 -7.69 -5.20
N LYS A 36 8.98 -8.16 -4.32
CA LYS A 36 9.65 -9.45 -4.50
C LYS A 36 8.65 -10.57 -4.21
N ARG A 37 8.80 -11.67 -4.96
CA ARG A 37 8.08 -12.91 -4.70
C ARG A 37 9.05 -13.91 -4.09
N ASP A 38 8.62 -14.54 -3.02
CA ASP A 38 9.34 -15.65 -2.40
C ASP A 38 9.34 -16.88 -3.34
N TRP A 39 10.19 -17.87 -3.06
CA TRP A 39 10.22 -19.14 -3.78
C TRP A 39 8.89 -19.89 -3.75
N LYS A 40 8.06 -19.65 -2.72
CA LYS A 40 6.68 -20.17 -2.66
C LYS A 40 5.66 -19.37 -3.50
N GLY A 41 6.08 -18.30 -4.19
CA GLY A 41 5.20 -17.41 -4.96
C GLY A 41 4.47 -16.34 -4.13
N TRP A 42 4.80 -16.19 -2.84
CA TRP A 42 4.18 -15.21 -1.96
C TRP A 42 4.80 -13.84 -2.13
N ARG A 43 3.97 -12.79 -2.14
CA ARG A 43 4.46 -11.42 -2.18
C ARG A 43 5.08 -11.06 -0.84
N ILE A 44 6.34 -10.66 -0.88
CA ILE A 44 7.07 -10.18 0.28
C ILE A 44 7.03 -8.66 0.26
N TRP A 45 6.43 -8.09 1.29
CA TRP A 45 6.40 -6.66 1.50
C TRP A 45 7.59 -6.23 2.34
N GLN A 46 7.98 -4.98 2.19
CA GLN A 46 9.08 -4.36 2.91
C GLN A 46 8.62 -3.01 3.42
N ASP A 47 9.38 -2.40 4.32
CA ASP A 47 9.02 -1.13 4.93
C ASP A 47 8.84 0.00 3.88
N GLU A 48 9.65 -0.01 2.81
CA GLU A 48 9.50 0.91 1.65
C GLU A 48 8.08 0.89 1.05
N HIS A 49 7.41 -0.27 1.03
CA HIS A 49 6.06 -0.41 0.51
C HIS A 49 5.03 0.16 1.48
N VAL A 50 5.30 0.05 2.79
CA VAL A 50 4.43 0.59 3.85
C VAL A 50 4.47 2.11 3.78
N GLU A 51 5.68 2.67 3.71
CA GLU A 51 5.89 4.11 3.56
C GLU A 51 5.20 4.67 2.32
N ALA A 52 5.36 4.02 1.17
CA ALA A 52 4.68 4.43 -0.07
C ALA A 52 3.15 4.47 0.07
N VAL A 53 2.56 3.50 0.77
CA VAL A 53 1.12 3.49 1.04
C VAL A 53 0.71 4.61 2.00
N LEU A 54 1.48 4.82 3.07
CA LEU A 54 1.18 5.86 4.05
C LEU A 54 1.26 7.25 3.40
N GLU A 55 2.26 7.49 2.56
CA GLU A 55 2.40 8.72 1.79
C GLU A 55 1.21 8.91 0.83
N TYR A 56 0.83 7.86 0.09
CA TYR A 56 -0.34 7.90 -0.79
C TYR A 56 -1.63 8.24 -0.02
N LYS A 57 -1.84 7.61 1.15
CA LYS A 57 -2.99 7.88 2.03
C LYS A 57 -2.98 9.34 2.50
N ASN A 58 -1.82 9.84 2.95
CA ASN A 58 -1.68 11.22 3.41
C ASN A 58 -2.00 12.22 2.30
N ARG A 59 -1.44 12.01 1.09
CA ARG A 59 -1.71 12.85 -0.08
C ARG A 59 -3.19 12.86 -0.47
N LYS A 60 -3.86 11.70 -0.42
CA LYS A 60 -5.30 11.61 -0.69
C LYS A 60 -6.12 12.35 0.37
N TRP A 61 -5.75 12.23 1.64
CA TRP A 61 -6.44 12.88 2.75
C TRP A 61 -6.32 14.41 2.66
N LEU A 62 -5.13 14.93 2.35
CA LEU A 62 -4.89 16.35 2.08
C LEU A 62 -5.70 16.86 0.89
N SER A 63 -5.83 16.05 -0.17
CA SER A 63 -6.64 16.39 -1.34
C SER A 63 -8.14 16.41 -1.04
N PHE A 64 -8.59 15.61 -0.07
CA PHE A 64 -9.98 15.57 0.36
C PHE A 64 -10.34 16.81 1.19
N LYS A 65 -9.45 17.24 2.09
CA LYS A 65 -9.69 18.40 2.98
C LYS A 65 -9.82 19.72 2.20
N LYS A 66 -9.03 19.92 1.14
CA LYS A 66 -9.12 21.12 0.29
C LYS A 66 -10.44 21.27 -0.48
N LYS A 67 -11.26 20.21 -0.59
CA LYS A 67 -12.50 20.23 -1.39
C LYS A 67 -13.74 20.65 -0.58
N GLY A 68 -13.62 20.79 0.75
CA GLY A 68 -14.71 21.17 1.65
C GLY A 68 -14.71 22.63 2.09
N GLU A 69 -13.75 23.46 1.66
CA GLU A 69 -13.71 24.91 1.89
C GLU A 69 -14.11 25.69 0.62
N LYS A 70 -15.29 25.38 0.07
CA LYS A 70 -15.95 26.23 -0.92
C LYS A 70 -17.39 26.43 -0.56
#